data_AF-A0A060YYZ1-F1
#
_entry.id   AF-A0A060YYZ1-F1
#
_cell.length_a   1.000
_cell.length_b   1.000
_cell.length_c   1.000
_cell.angle_alpha   90.00
_cell.angle_beta   90.00
_cell.angle_gamma   90.00
#
_symmetry.space_group_name_H-M   'P 1'
#
loop_
_entity.id
_entity.type
_entity.pdbx_description
1 polymer ?
#
loop_
_entity_poly.entity_id
_entity_poly.type
_entity_poly.pdbx_seq_one_letter_code
_entity_poly.pdbx_strand_id
1 'polypeptide(L)'
;MDLHILDHRLRVTSICKNGLVNFTHPLIKLIFLRNRARCKFFSLTETPENYTVVLDEEGFKELQPSEHLLVESSVWLPLNVVSNGNSSSSSQAVGVTKIAKSVIAPLAQQHVSVFMLSTYQTDFILVSPLSL
;
A
#
# COMPACT_ATOMS: atom_id res chain seq x y z
N MET A 1 -12.71 12.64 -13.29
CA MET A 1 -11.76 12.01 -12.35
C MET A 1 -12.25 10.60 -12.24
N ASP A 2 -11.42 9.65 -12.64
CA ASP A 2 -11.82 8.25 -12.69
C ASP A 2 -11.15 7.55 -11.52
N LEU A 3 -11.95 6.83 -10.73
CA LEU A 3 -11.50 6.05 -9.59
C LEU A 3 -11.44 4.59 -10.01
N HIS A 4 -10.25 4.01 -10.01
CA HIS A 4 -10.06 2.60 -10.34
C HIS A 4 -9.75 1.82 -9.07
N ILE A 5 -10.62 0.86 -8.73
CA ILE A 5 -10.29 -0.18 -7.75
C ILE A 5 -9.33 -1.15 -8.44
N LEU A 6 -8.13 -1.30 -7.91
CA LEU A 6 -7.19 -2.27 -8.44
C LEU A 6 -7.50 -3.66 -7.89
N ASP A 7 -7.27 -4.69 -8.72
CA ASP A 7 -7.45 -6.09 -8.33
C ASP A 7 -6.26 -6.60 -7.50
N HIS A 8 -6.07 -5.96 -6.35
CA HIS A 8 -5.07 -6.32 -5.35
C HIS A 8 -5.71 -6.35 -3.96
N ARG A 9 -5.38 -7.39 -3.20
CA ARG A 9 -5.72 -7.53 -1.78
C ARG A 9 -4.45 -7.33 -0.99
N LEU A 10 -4.36 -6.24 -0.23
CA LEU A 10 -3.14 -5.85 0.46
C LEU A 10 -3.22 -6.13 1.95
N ARG A 11 -2.06 -6.47 2.52
CA ARG A 11 -1.80 -6.58 3.95
C ARG A 11 -0.92 -5.42 4.37
N VAL A 12 -1.25 -4.80 5.50
CA VAL A 12 -0.42 -3.79 6.14
C VAL A 12 0.26 -4.44 7.35
N THR A 13 1.58 -4.38 7.39
CA THR A 13 2.39 -5.00 8.44
C THR A 13 3.42 -4.03 8.97
N SER A 14 3.91 -4.29 10.17
CA SER A 14 4.99 -3.54 10.82
C SER A 14 6.02 -4.50 11.39
N ILE A 15 7.27 -4.35 10.98
CA ILE A 15 8.42 -5.09 11.50
C ILE A 15 9.15 -4.18 12.49
N CYS A 16 9.30 -4.61 13.74
CA CYS A 16 10.05 -3.82 14.72
C CYS A 16 11.55 -3.78 14.37
N LYS A 17 12.25 -2.70 14.75
CA LYS A 17 13.67 -2.50 14.40
C LYS A 17 14.56 -3.68 14.78
N ASN A 18 14.38 -4.21 15.98
CA ASN A 18 15.20 -5.29 16.51
C ASN A 18 14.98 -6.63 15.80
N GLY A 19 13.83 -6.81 15.14
CA GLY A 19 13.50 -8.03 14.41
C GLY A 19 13.86 -7.99 12.93
N LEU A 20 14.30 -6.85 12.38
CA LEU A 20 14.53 -6.69 10.94
C LEU A 20 15.45 -7.77 10.37
N VAL A 21 16.49 -8.16 11.11
CA VAL A 21 17.46 -9.17 10.67
C VAL A 21 16.79 -10.50 10.28
N ASN A 22 15.71 -10.88 10.97
CA ASN A 22 14.94 -12.10 10.69
C ASN A 22 14.12 -11.98 9.39
N PHE A 23 13.87 -10.75 8.93
CA PHE A 23 13.13 -10.44 7.70
C PHE A 23 14.03 -10.01 6.54
N THR A 24 15.34 -9.87 6.74
CA THR A 24 16.27 -9.45 5.68
C THR A 24 16.16 -10.36 4.45
N HIS A 25 16.16 -11.67 4.62
CA HIS A 25 16.06 -12.60 3.49
C HIS A 25 14.77 -12.43 2.67
N PRO A 26 13.56 -12.50 3.26
CA PRO A 26 12.32 -12.29 2.49
C PRO A 26 12.22 -10.88 1.92
N LEU A 27 12.66 -9.84 2.64
CA LEU A 27 12.65 -8.46 2.11
C LEU A 27 13.55 -8.30 0.89
N ILE A 28 14.78 -8.82 0.92
CA ILE A 28 15.69 -8.82 -0.23
C ILE A 28 15.07 -9.58 -1.42
N LYS A 29 14.42 -10.73 -1.16
CA LYS A 29 13.72 -11.48 -2.21
C LYS A 29 12.60 -10.65 -2.84
N LEU A 30 11.77 -9.99 -2.03
CA LEU A 30 10.65 -9.17 -2.49
C LEU A 30 11.10 -7.92 -3.27
N ILE A 31 12.17 -7.27 -2.82
CA ILE A 31 12.68 -6.03 -3.44
C ILE A 31 13.43 -6.34 -4.75
N PHE A 32 14.33 -7.32 -4.74
CA PHE A 32 15.32 -7.47 -5.81
C PHE A 32 15.11 -8.72 -6.67
N LEU A 33 14.40 -9.74 -6.18
CA LEU A 33 14.27 -11.04 -6.84
C LEU A 33 12.82 -11.29 -7.29
N ARG A 34 12.26 -10.36 -8.06
CA ARG A 34 10.85 -10.35 -8.47
C ARG A 34 10.37 -11.63 -9.18
N ASN A 35 11.27 -12.39 -9.82
CA ASN A 35 10.92 -13.69 -10.43
C ASN A 35 10.84 -14.85 -9.42
N ARG A 36 11.24 -14.62 -8.18
CA ARG A 36 11.24 -15.60 -7.08
C ARG A 36 10.05 -15.44 -6.14
N ALA A 37 9.34 -14.31 -6.21
CA ALA A 37 8.11 -14.04 -5.47
C ALA A 37 7.02 -13.63 -6.46
N ARG A 38 5.78 -14.10 -6.27
CA ARG A 38 4.64 -13.69 -7.15
C ARG A 38 4.03 -12.34 -6.76
N CYS A 39 4.73 -11.58 -5.92
CA CYS A 39 4.35 -10.28 -5.42
C CYS A 39 4.34 -9.22 -6.53
N LYS A 40 3.19 -8.56 -6.70
CA LYS A 40 2.95 -7.50 -7.69
C LYS A 40 2.83 -6.13 -7.05
N PHE A 41 2.41 -6.07 -5.79
CA PHE A 41 2.34 -4.86 -4.99
C PHE A 41 3.24 -4.97 -3.76
N PHE A 42 4.24 -4.09 -3.65
CA PHE A 42 5.15 -4.04 -2.52
C PHE A 42 5.55 -2.59 -2.23
N SER A 43 5.44 -2.20 -0.97
CA SER A 43 5.97 -0.97 -0.40
C SER A 43 6.65 -1.28 0.91
N LEU A 44 7.84 -0.70 1.10
CA LEU A 44 8.59 -0.73 2.36
C LEU A 44 8.89 0.71 2.75
N THR A 45 8.50 1.08 3.96
CA THR A 45 8.78 2.41 4.52
C THR A 45 9.44 2.25 5.86
N GLU A 46 10.67 2.73 5.96
CA GLU A 46 11.37 2.84 7.23
C GLU A 46 10.90 4.10 7.99
N THR A 47 10.56 3.94 9.26
CA THR A 47 10.34 5.05 10.21
C THR A 47 11.36 4.94 11.35
N PRO A 48 11.45 5.91 12.26
CA PRO A 48 12.29 5.76 13.46
C PRO A 48 11.88 4.54 14.31
N GLU A 49 10.59 4.21 14.35
CA GLU A 49 10.01 3.19 15.23
C GLU A 49 10.03 1.78 14.62
N ASN A 50 9.84 1.65 13.31
CA ASN A 50 9.65 0.36 12.65
C ASN A 50 9.93 0.38 11.14
N TYR A 51 9.65 -0.74 10.49
CA TYR A 51 9.51 -0.85 9.05
C TYR A 51 8.08 -1.23 8.72
N THR A 52 7.33 -0.32 8.09
CA THR A 52 5.99 -0.62 7.59
C THR A 52 6.12 -1.29 6.22
N VAL A 53 5.50 -2.46 6.06
CA VAL A 53 5.46 -3.19 4.78
C VAL A 53 4.02 -3.33 4.34
N VAL A 54 3.70 -2.80 3.16
CA VAL A 54 2.41 -2.97 2.49
C VAL A 54 2.63 -3.85 1.28
N LEU A 55 1.95 -4.99 1.23
CA LEU A 55 2.19 -5.99 0.19
C LEU A 55 0.93 -6.78 -0.13
N ASP A 56 0.87 -7.33 -1.33
CA ASP A 56 -0.24 -8.24 -1.69
C ASP A 56 -0.15 -9.60 -0.97
N GLU A 57 -1.24 -10.37 -1.03
CA GLU A 57 -1.33 -11.70 -0.41
C GLU A 57 -0.21 -12.67 -0.85
N GLU A 58 0.29 -12.57 -2.09
CA GLU A 58 1.39 -13.44 -2.54
C GLU A 58 2.72 -13.03 -1.91
N GLY A 59 2.99 -11.72 -1.80
CA GLY A 59 4.15 -11.22 -1.07
C GLY A 59 4.07 -11.51 0.42
N PHE A 60 2.88 -11.42 1.02
CA PHE A 60 2.67 -11.66 2.45
C PHE A 60 3.07 -13.07 2.88
N LYS A 61 2.92 -14.08 2.01
CA LYS A 61 3.35 -15.47 2.27
C LYS A 61 4.86 -15.62 2.51
N GLU A 62 5.67 -14.66 2.07
CA GLU A 62 7.12 -14.66 2.31
C GLU A 62 7.48 -14.21 3.74
N LEU A 63 6.56 -13.54 4.45
CA LEU A 63 6.79 -13.05 5.81
C LEU A 63 6.35 -14.11 6.83
N GLN A 64 7.32 -14.67 7.55
CA GLN A 64 7.05 -15.63 8.62
C GLN A 64 6.46 -14.92 9.85
N PRO A 65 5.39 -15.45 10.48
CA PRO A 65 4.89 -14.93 11.75
C PRO A 65 5.99 -14.92 12.83
N SER A 66 6.08 -13.84 13.59
CA SER A 66 6.99 -13.71 14.73
C SER A 66 6.50 -12.64 15.70
N GLU A 67 7.06 -12.58 16.90
CA GLU A 67 6.81 -11.50 17.87
C GLU A 67 7.23 -10.10 17.35
N HIS A 68 8.09 -10.06 16.32
CA HIS A 68 8.58 -8.83 15.73
C HIS A 68 7.74 -8.34 14.54
N LEU A 69 6.73 -9.11 14.12
CA LEU A 69 5.86 -8.79 13.00
C LEU A 69 4.44 -8.54 13.51
N LEU A 70 4.00 -7.30 13.44
CA LEU A 70 2.60 -6.94 13.64
C LEU A 70 1.90 -6.93 12.29
N VAL A 71 0.71 -7.51 12.24
CA VAL A 71 -0.11 -7.60 11.04
C VAL A 71 -1.46 -6.98 11.35
N GLU A 72 -1.86 -5.99 10.56
CA GLU A 72 -3.20 -5.40 10.68
C GLU A 72 -4.24 -6.43 10.20
N SER A 73 -5.38 -6.46 10.90
CA SER A 73 -6.39 -7.52 10.75
C SER A 73 -7.20 -7.39 9.46
N SER A 74 -7.34 -6.18 8.94
CA SER A 74 -8.06 -5.91 7.71
C SER A 74 -7.25 -6.28 6.48
N VAL A 75 -7.98 -6.56 5.41
CA VAL A 75 -7.43 -6.59 4.05
C VAL A 75 -7.78 -5.27 3.40
N TRP A 76 -6.82 -4.66 2.70
CA TRP A 76 -6.98 -3.35 2.11
C TRP A 76 -7.07 -3.44 0.59
N LEU A 77 -7.97 -2.65 0.00
CA LEU A 77 -8.13 -2.52 -1.45
C LEU A 77 -7.54 -1.18 -1.91
N PRO A 78 -6.57 -1.18 -2.84
CA PRO A 78 -6.00 0.06 -3.36
C PRO A 78 -6.91 0.69 -4.42
N LEU A 79 -7.28 1.93 -4.17
CA LEU A 79 -7.89 2.83 -5.13
C LEU A 79 -6.78 3.65 -5.81
N ASN A 80 -6.77 3.66 -7.14
CA ASN A 80 -5.93 4.56 -7.92
C ASN A 80 -6.78 5.71 -8.46
N VAL A 81 -6.31 6.94 -8.28
CA VAL A 81 -7.03 8.14 -8.72
C VAL A 81 -6.36 8.69 -9.97
N VAL A 82 -7.06 8.62 -11.11
CA VAL A 82 -6.56 9.13 -12.39
C VAL A 82 -7.29 10.42 -12.75
N SER A 83 -6.54 11.47 -13.04
CA SER A 83 -7.08 12.73 -13.58
C SER A 83 -6.92 12.71 -15.09
N ASN A 84 -8.04 12.67 -15.83
CA ASN A 84 -8.05 12.82 -17.29
C ASN A 84 -7.80 14.29 -17.68
N GLY A 85 -6.57 14.78 -17.48
CA GLY A 85 -6.09 16.02 -18.09
C GLY A 85 -5.53 15.73 -19.48
N ASN A 86 -6.02 16.45 -20.50
CA ASN A 86 -5.64 16.37 -21.91
C ASN A 86 -4.22 15.86 -22.23
N SER A 87 -4.17 14.81 -23.06
CA SER A 87 -3.21 14.57 -24.16
C SER A 87 -1.78 15.16 -24.02
N SER A 88 -0.85 14.37 -23.47
CA SER A 88 0.52 14.15 -23.99
C SER A 88 1.37 13.42 -22.93
N SER A 89 1.96 12.30 -23.36
CA SER A 89 2.95 11.38 -22.74
C SER A 89 3.67 11.75 -21.41
N SER A 90 2.96 12.09 -20.34
CA SER A 90 3.53 12.03 -18.99
C SER A 90 2.41 11.82 -17.98
N SER A 91 2.51 10.72 -17.24
CA SER A 91 1.71 10.41 -16.07
C SER A 91 1.88 11.53 -15.04
N GLN A 92 1.02 12.55 -15.09
CA GLN A 92 0.99 13.59 -14.06
C GLN A 92 0.42 12.98 -12.79
N ALA A 93 1.29 12.75 -11.81
CA ALA A 93 0.89 12.40 -10.46
C ALA A 93 -0.12 13.44 -9.97
N VAL A 94 -1.35 13.01 -9.72
CA VAL A 94 -2.43 13.88 -9.25
C VAL A 94 -2.24 14.01 -7.75
N GLY A 95 -1.35 14.90 -7.32
CA GLY A 95 -1.00 15.01 -5.91
C GLY A 95 -2.22 15.06 -4.98
N VAL A 96 -2.09 14.41 -3.81
CA VAL A 96 -3.07 14.21 -2.73
C VAL A 96 -4.04 15.38 -2.51
N THR A 97 -3.60 16.64 -2.65
CA THR A 97 -4.42 17.83 -2.49
C THR A 97 -5.65 17.87 -3.43
N LYS A 98 -5.54 17.35 -4.66
CA LYS A 98 -6.67 17.26 -5.59
C LYS A 98 -7.64 16.12 -5.22
N ILE A 99 -7.15 15.10 -4.52
CA ILE A 99 -7.88 13.90 -4.12
C ILE A 99 -8.61 14.11 -2.78
N ALA A 100 -8.09 15.00 -1.93
CA ALA A 100 -8.61 15.26 -0.59
C ALA A 100 -10.10 15.64 -0.56
N LYS A 101 -10.54 16.51 -1.47
CA LYS A 101 -11.96 16.94 -1.51
C LYS A 101 -12.88 15.94 -2.18
N SER A 102 -12.42 15.27 -3.24
CA SER A 102 -13.28 14.42 -4.07
C SER A 102 -13.35 12.97 -3.59
N VAL A 103 -12.35 12.49 -2.84
CA VAL A 103 -12.29 11.09 -2.39
C VAL A 103 -12.15 10.99 -0.87
N ILE A 104 -11.17 11.69 -0.27
CA ILE A 104 -10.92 11.53 1.18
C ILE A 104 -12.09 12.07 2.02
N ALA A 105 -12.60 13.27 1.72
CA ALA A 105 -13.70 13.86 2.48
C ALA A 105 -15.00 13.03 2.43
N PRO A 106 -15.47 12.54 1.26
CA PRO A 106 -16.63 11.63 1.20
C PRO A 106 -16.42 10.32 1.96
N LEU A 107 -15.24 9.69 1.86
CA LEU A 107 -14.93 8.47 2.61
C LEU A 107 -14.98 8.70 4.12
N ALA A 108 -14.43 9.83 4.59
CA ALA A 108 -14.50 10.21 6.00
C ALA A 108 -15.93 10.46 6.49
N GLN A 109 -16.80 11.06 5.66
CA GLN A 109 -18.22 11.25 5.99
C GLN A 109 -18.99 9.93 6.13
N GLN A 110 -18.54 8.88 5.45
CA GLN A 110 -19.08 7.53 5.58
C GLN A 110 -18.33 6.68 6.63
N HIS A 111 -17.46 7.30 7.44
CA HIS A 111 -16.64 6.62 8.45
C HIS A 111 -15.74 5.49 7.89
N VAL A 112 -15.36 5.59 6.62
CA VAL A 112 -14.45 4.65 5.98
C VAL A 112 -13.02 5.00 6.36
N SER A 113 -12.32 4.06 6.99
CA SER A 113 -10.90 4.21 7.31
C SER A 113 -10.05 4.09 6.05
N VAL A 114 -9.06 4.98 5.92
CA VAL A 114 -8.17 5.04 4.76
C VAL A 114 -6.70 4.97 5.18
N PHE A 115 -5.88 4.34 4.35
CA PHE A 115 -4.42 4.42 4.42
C PHE A 115 -3.90 5.06 3.13
N MET A 116 -3.12 6.13 3.24
CA MET A 116 -2.57 6.85 2.09
C MET A 116 -1.19 6.33 1.74
N LEU A 117 -0.95 6.01 0.47
CA LEU A 117 0.37 5.65 -0.04
C LEU A 117 0.68 6.44 -1.31
N SER A 118 1.38 7.54 -1.13
CA SER A 118 1.91 8.37 -2.22
C SER A 118 3.21 7.80 -2.76
N THR A 119 3.30 7.69 -4.09
CA THR A 119 4.52 7.28 -4.80
C THR A 119 4.98 8.39 -5.73
N TYR A 120 6.12 8.20 -6.39
CA TYR A 120 6.58 9.15 -7.40
C TYR A 120 5.60 9.26 -8.58
N GLN A 121 4.96 8.15 -8.97
CA GLN A 121 4.10 8.08 -10.15
C GLN A 121 2.65 8.48 -9.87
N THR A 122 2.10 8.06 -8.73
CA THR A 122 0.68 8.23 -8.38
C THR A 122 0.42 8.12 -6.89
N ASP A 123 -0.79 8.49 -6.48
CA ASP A 123 -1.31 8.34 -5.13
C ASP A 123 -2.28 7.15 -5.06
N PHE A 124 -2.05 6.26 -4.09
CA PHE A 124 -2.97 5.18 -3.76
C PHE A 124 -3.73 5.52 -2.47
N ILE A 125 -5.03 5.26 -2.48
CA ILE A 125 -5.88 5.30 -1.28
C ILE A 125 -6.30 3.86 -0.98
N LEU A 126 -5.83 3.32 0.13
CA LEU A 126 -6.21 2.00 0.59
C LEU A 126 -7.47 2.10 1.45
N VAL A 127 -8.47 1.28 1.14
CA VAL A 127 -9.73 1.20 1.90
C VAL A 127 -9.92 -0.22 2.45
N SER A 128 -10.38 -0.33 3.69
CA SER A 128 -10.75 -1.62 4.30
C SER A 128 -12.23 -1.93 4.02
N PRO A 129 -12.57 -3.09 3.41
CA PRO A 129 -13.96 -3.48 3.12
C PRO A 129 -14.85 -3.62 4.35
N LEU A 130 -14.27 -3.86 5.53
CA LEU A 130 -15.02 -3.94 6.79
C LEU A 130 -15.52 -2.57 7.29
N SER A 131 -15.14 -1.49 6.59
CA SER A 131 -15.57 -0.12 6.86
C SER A 131 -16.73 0.33 5.94
N LEU A 132 -17.18 -0.52 5.00
CA LEU A 132 -18.30 -0.29 4.09
C LEU A 132 -19.52 -1.10 4.55
#